data_AF-A0AAN5CLT0-F1
#
_entry.id   AF-A0AAN5CLT0-F1
#
_cell.length_a   1.000
_cell.length_b   1.000
_cell.length_c   1.000
_cell.angle_alpha   90.00
_cell.angle_beta   90.00
_cell.angle_gamma   90.00
#
_symmetry.space_group_name_H-M   'P 1'
#
loop_
_entity.id
_entity.type
_entity.pdbx_description
1 polymer ?
#
loop_
_entity_poly.entity_id
_entity_poly.type
_entity_poly.pdbx_seq_one_letter_code
_entity_poly.pdbx_strand_id
1 'polypeptide(L)'
;VGGILTNFLLLFAIRRFSRQSVGTYKYLLAIFASFDIFLTIIHRLTNPVKVIKNAIVSLKLQTVVTIRIKEITGAYCAFFTVPFALMNIHFLYRFWAIRHPEKIILFSNKKFIALISMAPISVFVSWHLICTRIMSGAHDEIGTIRLYKEYFRRYGKKIRDGWILVNFSEEDGMRTLGFISMLTLDVIMIGSFSIAITLAILTYHYITLADTKISSATINLQFKLLIAVCAQTFVPLVFVYLPYMGVNNLAVLRVPAYPVDRVCMQLTACFPLWDALIIIVLIRDYREGVISLVRKKKVIDTKTTVWKT
;
A
#
# COMPACT_ATOMS: atom_id res chain seq x y z
N VAL A 1 -6.14 11.16 -10.16
CA VAL A 1 -7.54 11.64 -10.02
C VAL A 1 -8.47 10.48 -9.67
N GLY A 2 -8.52 9.42 -10.50
CA GLY A 2 -9.36 8.25 -10.23
C GLY A 2 -9.20 7.69 -8.80
N GLY A 3 -7.98 7.40 -8.36
CA GLY A 3 -7.72 6.88 -7.02
C GLY A 3 -8.21 7.77 -5.87
N ILE A 4 -8.20 9.10 -6.04
CA ILE A 4 -8.74 10.03 -5.04
C ILE A 4 -10.27 9.92 -4.99
N LEU A 5 -10.93 9.96 -6.15
CA LEU A 5 -12.39 9.90 -6.23
C LEU A 5 -12.95 8.57 -5.71
N THR A 6 -12.33 7.44 -6.08
CA THR A 6 -12.77 6.12 -5.65
C THR A 6 -12.56 5.91 -4.15
N ASN A 7 -11.46 6.38 -3.58
CA ASN A 7 -11.24 6.29 -2.14
C ASN A 7 -12.16 7.23 -1.34
N PHE A 8 -12.48 8.42 -1.84
CA PHE A 8 -13.51 9.26 -1.22
C PHE A 8 -14.89 8.60 -1.28
N LEU A 9 -15.23 7.95 -2.40
CA LEU A 9 -16.46 7.16 -2.50
C LEU A 9 -16.46 5.98 -1.52
N LEU A 10 -15.33 5.30 -1.34
CA LEU A 10 -15.18 4.24 -0.35
C LEU A 10 -15.36 4.78 1.08
N LEU A 11 -14.72 5.91 1.43
CA LEU A 11 -14.92 6.57 2.73
C LEU A 11 -16.39 6.94 2.97
N PHE A 12 -17.06 7.46 1.94
CA PHE A 12 -18.50 7.73 1.98
C PHE A 12 -19.30 6.44 2.21
N ALA A 13 -18.99 5.35 1.50
CA ALA A 13 -19.68 4.07 1.64
C ALA A 13 -19.48 3.45 3.02
N ILE A 14 -18.25 3.50 3.55
CA ILE A 14 -17.92 3.07 4.92
C ILE A 14 -18.76 3.85 5.93
N ARG A 15 -18.85 5.18 5.80
CA ARG A 15 -19.62 6.03 6.71
C ARG A 15 -21.13 5.76 6.63
N ARG A 16 -21.67 5.58 5.42
CA ARG A 16 -23.11 5.55 5.18
C ARG A 16 -23.74 4.16 5.28
N PHE A 17 -23.02 3.12 4.84
CA PHE A 17 -23.59 1.79 4.62
C PHE A 17 -22.98 0.69 5.51
N SER A 18 -21.94 0.99 6.30
CA SER A 18 -21.37 -0.02 7.20
C SER A 18 -22.33 -0.37 8.35
N ARG A 19 -22.66 -1.67 8.47
CA ARG A 19 -23.43 -2.20 9.61
C ARG A 19 -22.65 -2.11 10.91
N GLN A 20 -23.36 -2.11 12.03
CA GLN A 20 -22.76 -2.19 13.36
C GLN A 20 -21.98 -3.50 13.57
N SER A 21 -22.43 -4.61 12.96
CA SER A 21 -21.78 -5.92 13.03
C SER A 21 -20.39 -5.98 12.41
N VAL A 22 -20.01 -4.99 11.60
CA VAL A 22 -18.65 -4.84 11.06
C VAL A 22 -17.67 -4.38 12.15
N GLY A 23 -18.16 -3.69 13.18
CA GLY A 23 -17.37 -3.26 14.34
C GLY A 23 -16.20 -2.34 13.96
N THR A 24 -15.08 -2.51 14.64
CA THR A 24 -13.87 -1.68 14.51
C THR A 24 -13.17 -1.82 13.15
N TYR A 25 -13.44 -2.90 12.41
CA TYR A 25 -12.87 -3.12 11.09
C TYR A 25 -13.13 -1.99 10.09
N LYS A 26 -14.30 -1.34 10.17
CA LYS A 26 -14.64 -0.22 9.28
C LYS A 26 -13.66 0.95 9.42
N TYR A 27 -13.07 1.14 10.60
CA TYR A 27 -12.06 2.16 10.83
C TYR A 27 -10.72 1.77 10.19
N LEU A 28 -10.36 0.49 10.20
CA LEU A 28 -9.16 0.03 9.49
C LEU A 28 -9.30 0.20 7.97
N LEU A 29 -10.47 -0.11 7.40
CA LEU A 29 -10.75 0.19 5.99
C LEU A 29 -10.66 1.69 5.70
N ALA A 30 -11.17 2.54 6.60
CA ALA A 30 -11.09 3.99 6.44
C ALA A 30 -9.63 4.49 6.52
N ILE A 31 -8.78 3.87 7.36
CA ILE A 31 -7.35 4.17 7.43
C ILE A 31 -6.67 3.85 6.09
N PHE A 32 -6.91 2.66 5.52
CA PHE A 32 -6.39 2.31 4.19
C PHE A 32 -6.84 3.31 3.12
N ALA A 33 -8.14 3.58 3.03
CA ALA A 33 -8.66 4.52 2.04
C ALA A 33 -8.10 5.94 2.19
N SER A 34 -7.89 6.40 3.43
CA SER A 34 -7.28 7.70 3.71
C SER A 34 -5.79 7.73 3.33
N PHE A 35 -5.08 6.63 3.61
CA PHE A 35 -3.66 6.50 3.26
C PHE A 35 -3.47 6.43 1.75
N ASP A 36 -4.37 5.76 1.03
CA ASP A 36 -4.37 5.70 -0.43
C ASP A 36 -4.63 7.06 -1.09
N ILE A 37 -5.52 7.88 -0.51
CA ILE A 37 -5.70 9.28 -0.93
C ILE A 37 -4.39 10.04 -0.73
N PHE A 38 -3.78 9.91 0.44
CA PHE A 38 -2.51 10.54 0.75
C PHE A 38 -1.41 10.13 -0.24
N LEU A 39 -1.22 8.83 -0.48
CA LEU A 39 -0.27 8.29 -1.46
C LEU A 39 -0.52 8.83 -2.88
N THR A 40 -1.79 8.90 -3.29
CA THR A 40 -2.16 9.45 -4.60
C THR A 40 -1.83 10.94 -4.72
N ILE A 41 -2.06 11.73 -3.67
CA ILE A 41 -1.74 13.16 -3.63
C ILE A 41 -0.23 13.35 -3.70
N ILE A 42 0.55 12.68 -2.85
CA ILE A 42 2.01 12.83 -2.86
C ILE A 42 2.60 12.39 -4.18
N HIS A 43 2.11 11.30 -4.79
CA HIS A 43 2.58 10.83 -6.09
C HIS A 43 2.34 11.88 -7.18
N ARG A 44 1.16 12.52 -7.18
CA ARG A 44 0.85 13.60 -8.12
C ARG A 44 1.73 14.84 -7.91
N LEU A 45 1.90 15.28 -6.66
CA LEU A 45 2.66 16.49 -6.34
C LEU A 45 4.16 16.32 -6.60
N THR A 46 4.67 15.10 -6.47
CA THR A 46 6.10 14.81 -6.56
C THR A 46 6.54 14.27 -7.91
N ASN A 47 5.59 13.82 -8.75
CA ASN A 47 5.81 13.24 -10.07
C ASN A 47 7.08 12.36 -10.13
N PRO A 48 7.11 11.26 -9.38
CA PRO A 48 8.31 10.46 -9.17
C PRO A 48 8.76 9.78 -10.46
N VAL A 49 10.06 9.85 -10.74
CA VAL A 49 10.69 9.20 -11.90
C VAL A 49 11.69 8.18 -11.40
N LYS A 50 11.45 6.92 -11.78
CA LYS A 50 12.40 5.82 -11.61
C LYS A 50 13.24 5.70 -12.87
N VAL A 51 14.55 5.51 -12.69
CA VAL A 51 15.47 5.29 -13.82
C VAL A 51 16.38 4.13 -13.48
N ILE A 52 16.49 3.21 -14.43
CA ILE A 52 17.37 2.05 -14.28
C ILE A 52 18.30 1.96 -15.46
N LYS A 53 19.58 1.77 -15.13
CA LYS A 53 20.65 1.60 -16.11
C LYS A 53 21.68 0.63 -15.55
N ASN A 54 21.78 -0.54 -16.19
CA ASN A 54 22.68 -1.61 -15.76
C ASN A 54 22.45 -1.96 -14.28
N ALA A 55 23.48 -1.87 -13.44
CA ALA A 55 23.44 -2.12 -12.01
C ALA A 55 22.94 -0.92 -11.17
N ILE A 56 22.38 0.12 -11.79
CA ILE A 56 21.96 1.35 -11.09
C ILE A 56 20.44 1.42 -11.06
N VAL A 57 19.89 1.54 -9.85
CA VAL A 57 18.50 1.88 -9.60
C VAL A 57 18.44 3.25 -8.95
N SER A 58 17.60 4.13 -9.48
CA SER A 58 17.39 5.43 -8.87
C SER A 58 15.94 5.87 -8.91
N LEU A 59 15.61 6.72 -7.94
CA LEU A 59 14.35 7.43 -7.86
C LEU A 59 14.63 8.91 -7.63
N LYS A 60 13.85 9.76 -8.32
CA LYS A 60 13.87 11.21 -8.15
C LYS A 60 12.47 11.77 -8.20
N LEU A 61 12.18 12.71 -7.31
CA LEU A 61 10.96 13.51 -7.36
C LEU A 61 11.16 14.74 -8.24
N GLN A 62 10.22 15.00 -9.14
CA GLN A 62 10.10 16.22 -9.93
C GLN A 62 9.13 17.21 -9.26
N THR A 63 9.44 17.61 -8.03
CA THR A 63 8.66 18.62 -7.30
C THR A 63 9.26 20.02 -7.44
N VAL A 64 8.42 21.05 -7.25
CA VAL A 64 8.83 22.45 -7.15
C VAL A 64 9.67 22.74 -5.89
N VAL A 65 9.58 21.87 -4.88
CA VAL A 65 10.36 21.99 -3.64
C VAL A 65 11.77 21.47 -3.88
N THR A 66 12.76 22.35 -3.87
CA THR A 66 14.17 22.00 -4.12
C THR A 66 14.97 21.79 -2.83
N ILE A 67 14.53 22.34 -1.71
CA ILE A 67 15.18 22.23 -0.41
C ILE A 67 14.97 20.83 0.16
N ARG A 68 16.03 20.19 0.68
CA ARG A 68 16.01 18.84 1.31
C ARG A 68 15.34 17.78 0.43
N ILE A 69 15.57 17.89 -0.88
CA ILE A 69 14.88 17.06 -1.86
C ILE A 69 15.29 15.57 -1.80
N LYS A 70 16.48 15.25 -1.29
CA LYS A 70 16.90 13.86 -1.04
C LYS A 70 16.04 13.26 0.09
N GLU A 71 15.86 14.01 1.17
CA GLU A 71 15.06 13.62 2.32
C GLU A 71 13.59 13.44 1.92
N ILE A 72 13.03 14.36 1.12
CA ILE A 72 11.67 14.22 0.61
C ILE A 72 11.53 12.99 -0.28
N THR A 73 12.53 12.71 -1.15
CA THR A 73 12.53 11.50 -1.99
C THR A 73 12.62 10.23 -1.15
N GLY A 74 13.46 10.21 -0.12
CA GLY A 74 13.54 9.09 0.83
C GLY A 74 12.26 8.89 1.64
N ALA A 75 11.58 9.98 2.04
CA ALA A 75 10.28 9.91 2.71
C ALA A 75 9.19 9.37 1.78
N TYR A 76 9.18 9.80 0.52
CA TYR A 76 8.29 9.24 -0.51
C TYR A 76 8.46 7.72 -0.63
N CYS A 77 9.70 7.23 -0.72
CA CYS A 77 9.97 5.79 -0.72
C CYS A 77 9.43 5.08 0.53
N ALA A 78 9.64 5.69 1.71
CA ALA A 78 9.25 5.12 2.99
C ALA A 78 7.74 5.04 3.20
N PHE A 79 6.94 5.93 2.60
CA PHE A 79 5.49 5.82 2.69
C PHE A 79 4.95 4.50 2.10
N PHE A 80 5.65 3.89 1.15
CA PHE A 80 5.26 2.59 0.58
C PHE A 80 5.54 1.39 1.49
N THR A 81 6.22 1.56 2.63
CA THR A 81 6.39 0.47 3.61
C THR A 81 5.27 0.44 4.66
N VAL A 82 4.57 1.56 4.88
CA VAL A 82 3.46 1.67 5.84
C VAL A 82 2.33 0.67 5.56
N PRO A 83 1.89 0.43 4.30
CA PRO A 83 0.83 -0.52 4.02
C PRO A 83 1.15 -1.96 4.44
N PHE A 84 2.42 -2.37 4.50
CA PHE A 84 2.82 -3.71 5.01
C PHE A 84 2.42 -3.90 6.46
N ALA A 85 2.71 -2.90 7.31
CA ALA A 85 2.34 -2.94 8.72
C ALA A 85 0.81 -2.88 8.88
N LEU A 86 0.14 -1.99 8.14
CA LEU A 86 -1.33 -1.89 8.17
C LEU A 86 -2.01 -3.19 7.73
N MET A 87 -1.49 -3.85 6.70
CA MET A 87 -1.99 -5.13 6.20
C MET A 87 -1.89 -6.21 7.28
N ASN A 88 -0.73 -6.34 7.92
CA ASN A 88 -0.54 -7.30 9.01
C ASN A 88 -1.47 -7.03 10.19
N ILE A 89 -1.67 -5.76 10.56
CA ILE A 89 -2.65 -5.36 11.59
C ILE A 89 -4.06 -5.76 11.17
N HIS A 90 -4.41 -5.61 9.89
CA HIS A 90 -5.71 -5.98 9.35
C HIS A 90 -6.00 -7.48 9.45
N PHE A 91 -5.03 -8.30 9.03
CA PHE A 91 -5.13 -9.76 9.16
C PHE A 91 -5.10 -10.21 10.63
N LEU A 92 -4.33 -9.56 11.48
CA LEU A 92 -4.30 -9.85 12.92
C LEU A 92 -5.66 -9.57 13.56
N TYR A 93 -6.27 -8.42 13.25
CA TYR A 93 -7.63 -8.08 13.68
C TYR A 93 -8.61 -9.17 13.25
N ARG A 94 -8.51 -9.64 12.00
CA ARG A 94 -9.40 -10.68 11.47
C ARG A 94 -9.24 -12.01 12.18
N PHE A 95 -8.00 -12.43 12.40
CA PHE A 95 -7.69 -13.63 13.16
C PHE A 95 -8.25 -13.55 14.58
N TRP A 96 -8.03 -12.43 15.28
CA TRP A 96 -8.58 -12.24 16.63
C TRP A 96 -10.11 -12.21 16.64
N ALA A 97 -10.77 -11.61 15.64
CA ALA A 97 -12.22 -11.54 15.61
C ALA A 97 -12.91 -12.91 15.56
N ILE A 98 -12.18 -13.95 15.13
CA ILE A 98 -12.65 -15.34 15.12
C ILE A 98 -12.09 -16.12 16.32
N ARG A 99 -10.77 -16.14 16.50
CA ARG A 99 -10.11 -17.03 17.45
C ARG A 99 -10.06 -16.49 18.88
N HIS A 100 -9.99 -15.17 19.02
CA HIS A 100 -9.84 -14.46 20.29
C HIS A 100 -10.71 -13.19 20.33
N PRO A 101 -12.05 -13.29 20.24
CA PRO A 101 -12.93 -12.13 20.18
C PRO A 101 -12.74 -11.17 21.37
N GLU A 102 -12.33 -11.68 22.53
CA GLU A 102 -12.01 -10.92 23.73
C GLU A 102 -10.89 -9.89 23.51
N LYS A 103 -9.96 -10.16 22.58
CA LYS A 103 -8.83 -9.26 22.28
C LYS A 103 -9.21 -8.10 21.37
N ILE A 104 -10.36 -8.17 20.69
CA ILE A 104 -10.82 -7.08 19.80
C ILE A 104 -11.07 -5.78 20.57
N ILE A 105 -11.44 -5.87 21.86
CA ILE A 105 -11.61 -4.69 22.71
C ILE A 105 -10.34 -3.84 22.83
N LEU A 106 -9.15 -4.44 22.63
CA LEU A 106 -7.88 -3.73 22.63
C LEU A 106 -7.81 -2.67 21.53
N PHE A 107 -8.48 -2.89 20.39
CA PHE A 107 -8.57 -1.89 19.31
C PHE A 107 -9.47 -0.69 19.66
N SER A 108 -10.08 -0.67 20.86
CA SER A 108 -10.74 0.51 21.43
C SER A 108 -9.90 1.19 22.51
N ASN A 109 -8.80 0.57 22.96
CA ASN A 109 -7.91 1.10 23.98
C ASN A 109 -6.85 2.02 23.36
N LYS A 110 -6.85 3.30 23.73
CA LYS A 110 -5.92 4.32 23.20
C LYS A 110 -4.44 3.94 23.37
N LYS A 111 -4.06 3.30 24.50
CA LYS A 111 -2.66 2.88 24.75
C LYS A 111 -2.25 1.77 23.79
N PHE A 112 -3.13 0.81 23.55
CA PHE A 112 -2.88 -0.26 22.59
C PHE A 112 -2.84 0.25 21.15
N ILE A 113 -3.73 1.16 20.78
CA ILE A 113 -3.72 1.82 19.47
C ILE A 113 -2.39 2.58 19.27
N ALA A 114 -1.91 3.31 20.28
CA ALA A 114 -0.62 3.99 20.20
C ALA A 114 0.52 2.98 20.01
N LEU A 115 0.54 1.89 20.78
CA LEU A 115 1.54 0.83 20.67
C LEU A 115 1.54 0.18 19.28
N ILE A 116 0.39 -0.24 18.76
CA ILE A 116 0.33 -0.91 17.46
C ILE A 116 0.65 0.06 16.30
N SER A 117 0.39 1.36 16.48
CA SER A 117 0.78 2.41 15.52
C SER A 117 2.29 2.65 15.46
N MET A 118 3.05 2.20 16.46
CA MET A 118 4.52 2.26 16.39
C MET A 118 5.09 1.35 15.29
N ALA A 119 4.39 0.27 14.91
CA ALA A 119 4.82 -0.63 13.85
C ALA A 119 4.92 0.03 12.46
N PRO A 120 3.87 0.70 11.92
CA PRO A 120 3.99 1.44 10.67
C PRO A 120 5.00 2.61 10.75
N ILE A 121 5.12 3.25 11.92
CA ILE A 121 6.09 4.35 12.12
C ILE A 121 7.52 3.81 12.07
N SER A 122 7.81 2.68 12.72
CA SER A 122 9.16 2.11 12.75
C SER A 122 9.62 1.68 11.37
N VAL A 123 8.79 0.97 10.59
CA VAL A 123 9.14 0.56 9.22
C VAL A 123 9.32 1.77 8.29
N PHE A 124 8.55 2.84 8.49
CA PHE A 124 8.75 4.10 7.78
C PHE A 124 10.10 4.74 8.13
N VAL A 125 10.40 4.92 9.42
CA VAL A 125 11.64 5.55 9.89
C VAL A 125 12.86 4.75 9.44
N SER A 126 12.84 3.42 9.62
CA SER A 126 13.93 2.55 9.18
C SER A 126 14.18 2.67 7.69
N TRP A 127 13.14 2.61 6.85
CA TRP A 127 13.33 2.71 5.39
C TRP A 127 13.75 4.11 4.95
N HIS A 128 13.25 5.16 5.59
CA HIS A 128 13.66 6.53 5.33
C HIS A 128 15.15 6.75 5.65
N LEU A 129 15.63 6.20 6.78
CA LEU A 129 17.04 6.25 7.15
C LEU A 129 17.91 5.46 6.16
N ILE A 130 17.49 4.26 5.74
CA ILE A 130 18.18 3.49 4.69
C ILE A 130 18.28 4.33 3.40
N CYS A 131 17.18 4.92 2.94
CA CYS A 131 17.17 5.74 1.73
C CYS A 131 18.09 6.96 1.83
N THR A 132 18.11 7.65 2.97
CA THR A 132 18.82 8.93 3.10
C THR A 132 20.29 8.77 3.50
N ARG A 133 20.60 7.79 4.36
CA ARG A 133 21.92 7.58 4.95
C ARG A 133 22.75 6.50 4.25
N ILE A 134 22.09 5.47 3.73
CA ILE A 134 22.76 4.30 3.15
C ILE A 134 22.79 4.40 1.62
N MET A 135 21.65 4.70 1.00
CA MET A 135 21.58 4.89 -0.45
C MET A 135 22.25 6.21 -0.83
N SER A 136 23.16 6.15 -1.79
CA SER A 136 23.93 7.30 -2.23
C SER A 136 23.17 8.11 -3.28
N GLY A 137 23.67 9.30 -3.55
CA GLY A 137 23.22 10.20 -4.59
C GLY A 137 24.16 11.39 -4.72
N ALA A 138 25.41 11.22 -4.25
CA ALA A 138 26.44 12.24 -4.31
C ALA A 138 26.80 12.53 -5.77
N HIS A 139 27.06 13.80 -6.06
CA HIS A 139 27.18 14.32 -7.43
C HIS A 139 28.37 13.71 -8.19
N ASP A 140 29.40 13.40 -7.42
CA ASP A 140 30.75 12.96 -7.78
C ASP A 140 30.87 11.43 -7.92
N GLU A 141 29.85 10.65 -7.55
CA GLU A 141 29.85 9.21 -7.78
C GLU A 141 29.68 8.87 -9.28
N ILE A 142 30.49 7.94 -9.78
CA ILE A 142 30.43 7.44 -11.17
C ILE A 142 29.01 6.95 -11.54
N GLY A 143 28.33 6.27 -10.60
CA GLY A 143 26.95 5.81 -10.79
C GLY A 143 25.98 6.96 -11.02
N THR A 144 26.13 8.04 -10.25
CA THR A 144 25.34 9.26 -10.38
C THR A 144 25.59 9.97 -11.72
N ILE A 145 26.85 10.05 -12.17
CA ILE A 145 27.20 10.64 -13.48
C ILE A 145 26.58 9.84 -14.64
N ARG A 146 26.68 8.50 -14.60
CA ARG A 146 26.06 7.62 -15.60
C ARG A 146 24.54 7.80 -15.64
N LEU A 147 23.93 7.93 -14.47
CA LEU A 147 22.51 8.21 -14.34
C LEU A 147 22.12 9.56 -14.95
N TYR A 148 22.87 10.64 -14.70
CA TYR A 148 22.57 11.95 -15.29
C TYR A 148 22.60 11.92 -16.82
N LYS A 149 23.58 11.22 -17.40
CA LYS A 149 23.68 11.05 -18.85
C LYS A 149 22.46 10.32 -19.40
N GLU A 150 22.04 9.22 -18.76
CA GLU A 150 20.86 8.47 -19.16
C GLU A 150 19.57 9.28 -18.97
N TYR A 151 19.44 10.03 -17.88
CA TYR A 151 18.30 10.89 -17.63
C TYR A 151 18.18 12.01 -18.67
N PHE A 152 19.28 12.68 -18.97
CA PHE A 152 19.34 13.70 -20.01
C PHE A 152 18.99 13.12 -21.38
N ARG A 153 19.50 11.92 -21.72
CA ARG A 153 19.16 11.21 -22.95
C ARG A 153 17.66 10.89 -23.07
N ARG A 154 17.01 10.50 -21.96
CA ARG A 154 15.58 10.12 -21.97
C ARG A 154 14.62 11.30 -21.93
N TYR A 155 14.98 12.39 -21.23
CA TYR A 155 14.05 13.46 -20.90
C TYR A 155 14.51 14.86 -21.31
N GLY A 156 15.74 15.01 -21.85
CA GLY A 156 16.31 16.31 -22.25
C GLY A 156 16.59 17.27 -21.09
N LYS A 157 16.51 16.81 -19.83
CA LYS A 157 16.60 17.64 -18.63
C LYS A 157 17.89 17.38 -17.86
N LYS A 158 18.58 18.44 -17.44
CA LYS A 158 19.75 18.36 -16.55
C LYS A 158 19.27 18.46 -15.10
N ILE A 159 19.31 17.37 -14.35
CA ILE A 159 18.93 17.33 -12.93
C ILE A 159 20.09 16.77 -12.13
N ARG A 160 20.63 17.57 -11.22
CA ARG A 160 21.81 17.21 -10.42
C ARG A 160 21.43 16.66 -9.03
N ASP A 161 20.47 17.25 -8.33
CA ASP A 161 20.28 16.90 -6.91
C ASP A 161 19.01 16.10 -6.59
N GLY A 162 19.00 15.50 -5.39
CA GLY A 162 17.82 14.86 -4.81
C GLY A 162 17.53 13.46 -5.31
N TRP A 163 18.55 12.74 -5.76
CA TRP A 163 18.44 11.34 -6.13
C TRP A 163 18.55 10.45 -4.90
N ILE A 164 17.70 9.44 -4.85
CA ILE A 164 17.97 8.22 -4.09
C ILE A 164 18.48 7.21 -5.10
N LEU A 165 19.74 6.80 -4.98
CA LEU A 165 20.44 5.96 -5.92
C LEU A 165 21.09 4.79 -5.19
N VAL A 166 20.97 3.61 -5.77
CA VAL A 166 21.83 2.47 -5.46
C VAL A 166 22.51 2.02 -6.73
N ASN A 167 23.83 2.01 -6.68
CA ASN A 167 24.65 1.34 -7.66
C ASN A 167 25.11 0.02 -7.05
N PHE A 168 24.67 -1.10 -7.61
CA PHE A 168 25.02 -2.45 -7.15
C PHE A 168 26.40 -2.89 -7.63
N SER A 169 27.09 -2.13 -8.48
CA SER A 169 28.41 -2.46 -9.00
C SER A 169 29.47 -1.44 -8.56
N GLU A 170 30.58 -1.95 -8.04
CA GLU A 170 31.86 -1.25 -7.98
C GLU A 170 32.66 -1.54 -9.27
N GLU A 171 33.82 -0.89 -9.45
CA GLU A 171 34.69 -1.12 -10.61
C GLU A 171 35.15 -2.59 -10.69
N ASP A 172 35.35 -3.25 -9.53
CA ASP A 172 35.83 -4.64 -9.42
C ASP A 172 34.89 -5.60 -8.66
N GLY A 173 33.67 -5.19 -8.29
CA GLY A 173 32.82 -6.00 -7.40
C GLY A 173 31.36 -5.56 -7.25
N MET A 174 30.64 -6.19 -6.31
CA MET A 174 29.28 -5.78 -5.94
C MET A 174 29.35 -4.81 -4.76
N ARG A 175 28.60 -3.69 -4.82
CA ARG A 175 28.53 -2.74 -3.70
C ARG A 175 27.71 -3.37 -2.56
N THR A 176 28.39 -3.97 -1.59
CA THR A 176 27.82 -4.74 -0.48
C THR A 176 26.69 -4.00 0.24
N LEU A 177 26.88 -2.72 0.54
CA LEU A 177 25.90 -1.93 1.29
C LEU A 177 24.60 -1.68 0.51
N GLY A 178 24.70 -1.47 -0.81
CA GLY A 178 23.54 -1.35 -1.69
C GLY A 178 22.76 -2.66 -1.80
N PHE A 179 23.49 -3.76 -1.92
CA PHE A 179 22.91 -5.11 -1.94
C PHE A 179 22.19 -5.45 -0.63
N ILE A 180 22.83 -5.22 0.52
CA ILE A 180 22.21 -5.41 1.85
C ILE A 180 20.93 -4.58 1.98
N SER A 181 20.93 -3.34 1.46
CA SER A 181 19.73 -2.48 1.51
C SER A 181 18.56 -3.05 0.71
N MET A 182 18.81 -3.63 -0.47
CA MET A 182 17.77 -4.31 -1.25
C MET A 182 17.32 -5.61 -0.61
N LEU A 183 18.26 -6.43 -0.15
CA LEU A 183 17.93 -7.67 0.55
C LEU A 183 17.06 -7.39 1.78
N THR A 184 17.36 -6.32 2.51
CA THR A 184 16.55 -5.86 3.65
C THR A 184 15.10 -5.54 3.22
N LEU A 185 14.90 -4.86 2.09
CA LEU A 185 13.56 -4.58 1.57
C LEU A 185 12.81 -5.86 1.20
N ASP A 186 13.49 -6.77 0.50
CA ASP A 186 12.90 -8.02 0.04
C ASP A 186 12.52 -8.91 1.23
N VAL A 187 13.36 -8.97 2.27
CA VAL A 187 13.06 -9.68 3.53
C VAL A 187 11.85 -9.06 4.25
N ILE A 188 11.77 -7.73 4.34
CA ILE A 188 10.62 -7.04 4.96
C ILE A 188 9.33 -7.38 4.20
N MET A 189 9.37 -7.31 2.88
CA MET A 189 8.23 -7.56 2.01
C MET A 189 7.79 -9.03 2.08
N ILE A 190 8.70 -9.98 1.86
CA ILE A 190 8.41 -11.42 1.93
C ILE A 190 7.93 -11.79 3.33
N GLY A 191 8.59 -11.29 4.38
CA GLY A 191 8.19 -11.51 5.77
C GLY A 191 6.79 -10.98 6.06
N SER A 192 6.47 -9.77 5.61
CA SER A 192 5.13 -9.18 5.80
C SER A 192 4.05 -9.99 5.09
N PHE A 193 4.26 -10.39 3.83
CA PHE A 193 3.32 -11.26 3.12
C PHE A 193 3.20 -12.64 3.75
N SER A 194 4.27 -13.20 4.28
CA SER A 194 4.26 -14.50 4.96
C SER A 194 3.42 -14.45 6.24
N ILE A 195 3.52 -13.38 7.02
CA ILE A 195 2.66 -13.13 8.19
C ILE A 195 1.20 -13.01 7.76
N ALA A 196 0.91 -12.19 6.75
CA ALA A 196 -0.45 -12.02 6.24
C ALA A 196 -1.07 -13.33 5.74
N ILE A 197 -0.34 -14.13 4.96
CA ILE A 197 -0.78 -15.44 4.46
C ILE A 197 -1.03 -16.39 5.62
N THR A 198 -0.12 -16.46 6.60
CA THR A 198 -0.28 -17.31 7.77
C THR A 198 -1.52 -16.95 8.56
N LEU A 199 -1.73 -15.66 8.84
CA LEU A 199 -2.91 -15.17 9.53
C LEU A 199 -4.19 -15.41 8.73
N ALA A 200 -4.15 -15.29 7.41
CA ALA A 200 -5.28 -15.59 6.53
C ALA A 200 -5.67 -17.08 6.59
N ILE A 201 -4.69 -17.97 6.49
CA ILE A 201 -4.88 -19.44 6.58
C ILE A 201 -5.44 -19.81 7.95
N LEU A 202 -4.86 -19.29 9.04
CA LEU A 202 -5.35 -19.54 10.39
C LEU A 202 -6.77 -19.01 10.58
N THR A 203 -7.07 -17.82 10.06
CA THR A 203 -8.43 -17.25 10.12
C THR A 203 -9.41 -18.15 9.37
N TYR A 204 -9.07 -18.60 8.16
CA TYR A 204 -9.90 -19.53 7.40
C TYR A 204 -10.15 -20.83 8.16
N HIS A 205 -9.09 -21.43 8.70
CA HIS A 205 -9.17 -22.67 9.47
C HIS A 205 -10.13 -22.53 10.66
N TYR A 206 -10.02 -21.48 11.46
CA TYR A 206 -10.92 -21.27 12.60
C TYR A 206 -12.35 -20.86 12.20
N ILE A 207 -12.56 -20.25 11.03
CA ILE A 207 -13.90 -20.06 10.48
C ILE A 207 -14.54 -21.42 10.17
N THR A 208 -13.78 -22.37 9.61
CA THR A 208 -14.30 -23.70 9.27
C THR A 208 -14.54 -24.59 10.50
N LEU A 209 -13.82 -24.34 11.60
CA LEU A 209 -14.02 -25.04 12.87
C LEU A 209 -15.06 -24.39 13.78
N ALA A 210 -15.65 -23.27 13.38
CA ALA A 210 -16.60 -22.54 14.22
C ALA A 210 -17.80 -23.44 14.58
N ASP A 211 -17.97 -23.70 15.88
CA ASP A 211 -19.05 -24.52 16.45
C ASP A 211 -20.43 -23.91 16.16
N THR A 212 -21.46 -24.75 16.22
CA THR A 212 -22.90 -24.44 16.11
C THR A 212 -23.38 -23.28 17.00
N LYS A 213 -22.59 -22.89 18.01
CA LYS A 213 -22.82 -21.73 18.88
C LYS A 213 -22.69 -20.38 18.16
N ILE A 214 -22.00 -20.31 17.03
CA ILE A 214 -21.90 -19.09 16.21
C ILE A 214 -22.92 -19.16 15.08
N SER A 215 -23.73 -18.10 14.93
CA SER A 215 -24.72 -18.06 13.86
C SER A 215 -24.07 -18.17 12.48
N SER A 216 -24.71 -18.91 11.57
CA SER A 216 -24.24 -19.05 10.18
C SER A 216 -24.12 -17.70 9.46
N ALA A 217 -24.93 -16.71 9.85
CA ALA A 217 -24.85 -15.35 9.34
C ALA A 217 -23.52 -14.66 9.72
N THR A 218 -23.06 -14.83 10.97
CA THR A 218 -21.79 -14.29 11.45
C THR A 218 -20.60 -14.96 10.77
N ILE A 219 -20.63 -16.30 10.63
CA ILE A 219 -19.58 -17.07 9.92
C ILE A 219 -19.45 -16.58 8.47
N ASN A 220 -20.57 -16.48 7.75
CA ASN A 220 -20.60 -16.01 6.37
C ASN A 220 -20.11 -14.56 6.24
N LEU A 221 -20.46 -13.69 7.20
CA LEU A 221 -19.94 -12.33 7.25
C LEU A 221 -18.42 -12.31 7.39
N GLN A 222 -17.86 -13.08 8.33
CA GLN A 222 -16.41 -13.12 8.56
C GLN A 222 -15.65 -13.71 7.37
N PHE A 223 -16.20 -14.74 6.73
CA PHE A 223 -15.63 -15.33 5.52
C PHE A 223 -15.58 -14.32 4.35
N LYS A 224 -16.66 -13.58 4.11
CA LYS A 224 -16.69 -12.52 3.10
C LYS A 224 -15.69 -11.41 3.38
N LEU A 225 -15.54 -11.04 4.65
CA LEU A 225 -14.59 -10.02 5.06
C LEU A 225 -13.13 -10.51 4.94
N LEU A 226 -12.88 -11.80 5.15
CA LEU A 226 -11.58 -12.43 4.88
C LEU A 226 -11.26 -12.38 3.38
N ILE A 227 -12.20 -12.77 2.52
CA ILE A 227 -12.04 -12.65 1.06
C ILE A 227 -11.73 -11.21 0.65
N ALA A 228 -12.45 -10.24 1.23
CA ALA A 228 -12.24 -8.82 0.92
C ALA A 228 -10.81 -8.36 1.27
N VAL A 229 -10.28 -8.70 2.46
CA VAL A 229 -8.89 -8.33 2.81
C VAL A 229 -7.85 -9.06 1.95
N CYS A 230 -8.08 -10.33 1.59
CA CYS A 230 -7.19 -11.06 0.70
C CYS A 230 -7.14 -10.41 -0.70
N ALA A 231 -8.31 -10.07 -1.25
CA ALA A 231 -8.40 -9.41 -2.55
C ALA A 231 -7.80 -7.99 -2.52
N GLN A 232 -8.04 -7.24 -1.44
CA GLN A 232 -7.40 -5.94 -1.22
C GLN A 232 -5.88 -6.07 -1.21
N THR A 233 -5.35 -7.04 -0.46
CA THR A 233 -3.91 -7.31 -0.36
C THR A 233 -3.28 -7.72 -1.70
N PHE A 234 -4.04 -8.41 -2.54
CA PHE A 234 -3.59 -8.84 -3.87
C PHE A 234 -3.36 -7.67 -4.83
N VAL A 235 -4.11 -6.57 -4.71
CA VAL A 235 -3.97 -5.39 -5.58
C VAL A 235 -2.58 -4.75 -5.48
N PRO A 236 -2.11 -4.25 -4.31
CA PRO A 236 -0.78 -3.67 -4.21
C PRO A 236 0.34 -4.70 -4.42
N LEU A 237 0.09 -6.01 -4.17
CA LEU A 237 1.02 -7.07 -4.55
C LEU A 237 1.34 -7.06 -6.04
N VAL A 238 0.32 -7.05 -6.89
CA VAL A 238 0.49 -7.09 -8.34
C VAL A 238 0.91 -5.74 -8.91
N PHE A 239 0.37 -4.64 -8.41
CA PHE A 239 0.59 -3.31 -8.99
C PHE A 239 1.84 -2.60 -8.46
N VAL A 240 2.30 -2.94 -7.26
CA VAL A 240 3.41 -2.25 -6.61
C VAL A 240 4.54 -3.23 -6.33
N TYR A 241 4.29 -4.23 -5.48
CA TYR A 241 5.37 -4.98 -4.86
C TYR A 241 6.10 -5.92 -5.82
N LEU A 242 5.39 -6.72 -6.62
CA LEU A 242 6.02 -7.57 -7.64
C LEU A 242 6.78 -6.76 -8.69
N PRO A 243 6.22 -5.67 -9.27
CA PRO A 243 6.97 -4.78 -10.14
C PRO A 243 8.23 -4.22 -9.48
N TYR A 244 8.15 -3.73 -8.24
CA TYR A 244 9.32 -3.19 -7.54
C TYR A 244 10.38 -4.25 -7.27
N MET A 245 9.98 -5.43 -6.80
CA MET A 245 10.87 -6.56 -6.54
C MET A 245 11.59 -6.97 -7.81
N GLY A 246 10.85 -7.21 -8.89
CA GLY A 246 11.40 -7.63 -10.17
C GLY A 246 12.36 -6.59 -10.73
N VAL A 247 11.94 -5.32 -10.76
CA VAL A 247 12.72 -4.22 -11.31
C VAL A 247 14.03 -3.97 -10.54
N ASN A 248 14.01 -4.07 -9.20
CA ASN A 248 15.20 -3.91 -8.39
C ASN A 248 16.15 -5.12 -8.54
N ASN A 249 15.61 -6.34 -8.55
CA ASN A 249 16.41 -7.56 -8.69
C ASN A 249 17.02 -7.69 -10.11
N LEU A 250 16.33 -7.22 -11.16
CA LEU A 250 16.91 -7.14 -12.52
C LEU A 250 18.18 -6.30 -12.54
N ALA A 251 18.22 -5.19 -11.79
CA ALA A 251 19.42 -4.35 -11.70
C ALA A 251 20.56 -5.05 -10.95
N VAL A 252 20.27 -5.79 -9.88
CA VAL A 252 21.27 -6.63 -9.17
C VAL A 252 21.86 -7.68 -10.11
N LEU A 253 21.01 -8.35 -10.91
CA LEU A 253 21.39 -9.36 -11.90
C LEU A 253 21.98 -8.76 -13.19
N ARG A 254 22.08 -7.43 -13.30
CA ARG A 254 22.56 -6.70 -14.49
C ARG A 254 21.76 -6.99 -15.76
N VAL A 255 20.50 -7.39 -15.62
CA VAL A 255 19.59 -7.62 -16.75
C VAL A 255 19.01 -6.28 -17.20
N PRO A 256 19.02 -5.96 -18.51
CA PRO A 256 18.45 -4.71 -19.02
C PRO A 256 16.96 -4.58 -18.65
N ALA A 257 16.61 -3.50 -17.94
CA ALA A 257 15.24 -3.26 -17.49
C ALA A 257 14.30 -2.66 -18.57
N TYR A 258 14.79 -2.33 -19.78
CA TYR A 258 14.00 -1.74 -20.88
C TYR A 258 13.03 -0.61 -20.39
N PRO A 259 11.73 -0.47 -20.79
CA PRO A 259 10.85 0.56 -20.22
C PRO A 259 10.15 0.12 -18.92
N VAL A 260 10.56 -0.99 -18.29
CA VAL A 260 9.86 -1.57 -17.13
C VAL A 260 9.88 -0.61 -15.93
N ASP A 261 10.92 0.21 -15.79
CA ASP A 261 10.99 1.26 -14.77
C ASP A 261 9.85 2.29 -14.87
N ARG A 262 9.46 2.68 -16.09
CA ARG A 262 8.30 3.57 -16.34
C ARG A 262 6.98 2.90 -16.03
N VAL A 263 6.82 1.64 -16.46
CA VAL A 263 5.59 0.86 -16.20
C VAL A 263 5.39 0.66 -14.69
N CYS A 264 6.46 0.40 -13.94
CA CYS A 264 6.42 0.26 -12.48
C CYS A 264 5.83 1.51 -11.80
N MET A 265 6.23 2.72 -12.22
CA MET A 265 5.69 3.96 -11.66
C MET A 265 4.23 4.19 -12.05
N GLN A 266 3.82 3.81 -13.26
CA GLN A 266 2.43 3.91 -13.70
C GLN A 266 1.52 2.94 -12.93
N LEU A 267 1.94 1.68 -12.75
CA LEU A 267 1.19 0.70 -11.96
C LEU A 267 1.02 1.17 -10.51
N THR A 268 2.09 1.75 -9.94
CA THR A 268 2.07 2.37 -8.60
C THR A 268 1.11 3.55 -8.50
N ALA A 269 0.95 4.34 -9.56
CA ALA A 269 -0.04 5.42 -9.59
C ALA A 269 -1.49 4.90 -9.66
N CYS A 270 -1.68 3.69 -10.20
CA CYS A 270 -3.00 3.10 -10.45
C CYS A 270 -3.52 2.25 -9.30
N PHE A 271 -2.66 1.65 -8.47
CA PHE A 271 -3.11 0.72 -7.42
C PHE A 271 -4.20 1.28 -6.49
N PRO A 272 -4.16 2.56 -6.03
CA PRO A 272 -5.16 3.06 -5.07
C PRO A 272 -6.57 3.11 -5.64
N LEU A 273 -6.69 3.26 -6.97
CA LEU A 273 -7.98 3.17 -7.66
C LEU A 273 -8.55 1.77 -7.51
N TRP A 274 -7.75 0.76 -7.87
CA TRP A 274 -8.16 -0.64 -7.86
C TRP A 274 -8.40 -1.16 -6.44
N ASP A 275 -7.62 -0.71 -5.46
CA ASP A 275 -7.77 -1.09 -4.05
C ASP A 275 -9.12 -0.65 -3.49
N ALA A 276 -9.52 0.60 -3.76
CA ALA A 276 -10.83 1.09 -3.36
C ALA A 276 -11.98 0.37 -4.09
N LEU A 277 -11.83 0.16 -5.40
CA LEU A 277 -12.87 -0.48 -6.22
C LEU A 277 -13.12 -1.93 -5.78
N ILE A 278 -12.06 -2.72 -5.51
CA ILE A 278 -12.22 -4.12 -5.11
C ILE A 278 -12.98 -4.23 -3.79
N ILE A 279 -12.71 -3.34 -2.82
CA ILE A 279 -13.43 -3.28 -1.55
C ILE A 279 -14.90 -2.90 -1.75
N ILE A 280 -15.19 -1.87 -2.55
CA ILE A 280 -16.58 -1.46 -2.85
C ILE A 280 -17.36 -2.61 -3.48
N VAL A 281 -16.75 -3.34 -4.43
CA VAL A 281 -17.41 -4.43 -5.15
C VAL A 281 -17.63 -5.66 -4.27
N LEU A 282 -16.64 -6.05 -3.46
CA LEU A 282 -16.70 -7.28 -2.66
C LEU A 282 -17.58 -7.14 -1.42
N ILE A 283 -17.60 -5.96 -0.78
CA ILE A 283 -18.44 -5.75 0.41
C ILE A 283 -19.85 -5.39 -0.05
N ARG A 284 -20.76 -6.37 0.06
CA ARG A 284 -22.16 -6.27 -0.40
C ARG A 284 -22.84 -4.97 0.03
N ASP A 285 -22.75 -4.59 1.31
CA ASP A 285 -23.42 -3.38 1.79
C ASP A 285 -22.90 -2.10 1.11
N TYR A 286 -21.61 -2.06 0.76
CA TYR A 286 -21.00 -0.95 0.06
C TYR A 286 -21.43 -0.94 -1.41
N ARG A 287 -21.37 -2.10 -2.09
CA ARG A 287 -21.81 -2.25 -3.47
C ARG A 287 -23.29 -1.87 -3.65
N GLU A 288 -24.18 -2.49 -2.87
CA GLU A 288 -25.62 -2.22 -2.96
C GLU A 288 -25.93 -0.77 -2.57
N GLY A 289 -25.24 -0.25 -1.55
CA GLY A 289 -25.36 1.15 -1.14
C GLY A 289 -25.00 2.12 -2.27
N VAL A 290 -23.85 1.94 -2.91
CA VAL A 290 -23.40 2.77 -4.05
C VAL A 290 -24.33 2.62 -5.25
N ILE A 291 -24.74 1.39 -5.61
CA ILE A 291 -25.72 1.15 -6.69
C ILE A 291 -27.04 1.86 -6.40
N SER A 292 -27.50 1.88 -5.14
CA SER A 292 -28.74 2.55 -4.76
C SER A 292 -28.68 4.07 -4.99
N LEU A 293 -27.52 4.72 -4.88
CA LEU A 293 -27.36 6.15 -5.16
C LEU A 293 -27.54 6.44 -6.65
N VAL A 294 -27.04 5.56 -7.50
CA VAL A 294 -27.18 5.66 -8.96
C VAL A 294 -28.63 5.36 -9.37
N ARG A 295 -29.25 4.35 -8.76
CA ARG A 295 -30.64 3.95 -9.04
C ARG A 295 -31.69 4.91 -8.47
N LYS A 296 -31.41 5.64 -7.38
CA LYS A 296 -32.32 6.65 -6.79
C LYS A 296 -32.55 7.88 -7.67
N LYS A 297 -31.94 7.99 -8.85
CA LYS A 297 -32.40 8.89 -9.92
C LYS A 297 -33.65 8.40 -10.66
N LYS A 298 -34.11 7.15 -10.45
CA LYS A 298 -35.49 6.73 -10.73
C LYS A 298 -36.28 6.81 -9.43
N VAL A 299 -37.03 7.89 -9.28
CA VAL A 299 -38.04 8.04 -8.22
C VAL A 299 -39.02 6.88 -8.34
N ILE A 300 -39.02 6.00 -7.34
CA ILE A 300 -40.22 5.25 -6.99
C ILE A 300 -40.76 5.99 -5.78
N ASP A 301 -41.88 6.65 -6.00
CA ASP A 301 -42.68 7.37 -5.03
C ASP A 301 -43.21 6.38 -3.98
N THR A 302 -42.48 6.23 -2.88
CA THR A 302 -42.95 5.39 -1.77
C THR A 302 -43.90 6.22 -0.94
N LYS A 303 -45.20 6.10 -1.28
CA LYS A 303 -46.32 6.57 -0.46
C LYS A 303 -46.10 6.17 1.00
N THR A 304 -46.17 7.18 1.86
CA THR A 304 -46.18 7.10 3.32
C THR A 304 -47.34 6.19 3.77
N THR A 305 -47.05 4.99 4.23
CA THR A 305 -48.02 4.21 5.02
C THR A 305 -48.04 4.77 6.44
N VAL A 306 -49.00 5.66 6.67
CA VAL A 306 -49.45 6.07 8.00
C VAL A 306 -50.08 4.85 8.66
N TRP A 307 -49.53 4.41 9.79
CA TRP A 307 -50.19 3.43 10.65
C TRP A 307 -51.45 4.07 11.24
N LYS A 308 -52.63 3.50 10.96
CA LYS A 308 -53.87 3.85 11.63
C LYS A 308 -54.01 3.01 12.91
N THR A 309 -54.24 3.76 14.00
CA THR A 309 -54.82 3.40 15.32
C THR A 309 -54.30 2.16 16.00
#